data_AF-A0A1F9RUT1-F1
#
_entry.id   AF-A0A1F9RUT1-F1
#
_cell.length_a   1.000
_cell.length_b   1.000
_cell.length_c   1.000
_cell.angle_alpha   90.00
_cell.angle_beta   90.00
_cell.angle_gamma   90.00
#
_symmetry.space_group_name_H-M   'P 1'
#
loop_
_entity.id
_entity.type
_entity.pdbx_description
1 polymer ?
#
loop_
_entity_poly.entity_id
_entity_poly.type
_entity_poly.pdbx_seq_one_letter_code
_entity_poly.pdbx_strand_id
1 'polypeptide(L)'
;MKSDRYTKTVLSVIAVALVALAAQPWLSGWPGALHPETAQAQTSSAKYEVSVPKGWGKFVAYSNNNLLLEAPDGTWRIVDVEGKMPEYPKVKVLIRWQ
;
A
#
# COMPACT_ATOMS: atom_id res chain seq x y z
N MET A 1 36.58 -37.02 22.52
CA MET A 1 35.44 -36.37 23.21
C MET A 1 35.42 -34.83 23.16
N LYS A 2 36.23 -34.14 22.33
CA LYS A 2 36.17 -32.66 22.19
C LYS A 2 35.20 -32.19 21.09
N SER A 3 34.97 -33.00 20.05
CA SER A 3 34.06 -32.70 18.93
C SER A 3 32.60 -32.53 19.39
N ASP A 4 32.11 -33.41 20.26
CA ASP A 4 30.75 -33.36 20.81
C ASP A 4 30.47 -32.06 21.59
N ARG A 5 31.44 -31.62 22.41
CA ARG A 5 31.33 -30.34 23.14
C ARG A 5 31.30 -29.15 22.18
N TYR A 6 32.10 -29.17 21.12
CA TYR A 6 32.14 -28.11 20.12
C TYR A 6 30.82 -28.03 19.35
N THR A 7 30.31 -29.16 18.85
CA THR A 7 29.02 -29.23 18.15
C THR A 7 27.88 -28.72 19.03
N LYS A 8 27.85 -29.12 20.30
CA LYS A 8 26.84 -28.64 21.26
C LYS A 8 26.91 -27.13 21.50
N THR A 9 28.11 -26.56 21.57
CA THR A 9 28.30 -25.11 21.68
C THR A 9 27.79 -24.38 20.44
N VAL A 10 28.18 -24.84 19.24
CA VAL A 10 27.75 -24.23 17.97
C VAL A 10 26.23 -24.28 17.83
N LEU A 11 25.62 -25.43 18.11
CA LEU A 11 24.16 -25.58 18.07
C LEU A 11 23.45 -24.68 19.08
N SER A 12 24.01 -24.52 20.28
CA SER A 12 23.44 -23.60 21.28
C SER A 12 23.50 -22.15 20.83
N VAL A 13 24.61 -21.72 20.22
CA VAL A 13 24.74 -20.35 19.68
C VAL A 13 23.73 -20.10 18.56
N ILE A 14 23.58 -21.06 17.63
CA ILE A 14 22.60 -20.95 16.54
C ILE A 14 21.18 -20.89 17.10
N ALA A 15 20.84 -21.76 18.06
CA ALA A 15 19.52 -21.78 18.68
C ALA A 15 19.18 -20.43 19.35
N VAL A 16 20.14 -19.85 20.09
CA VAL A 16 19.97 -18.52 20.72
C VAL A 16 19.79 -17.43 19.66
N ALA A 17 20.56 -17.44 18.59
CA ALA A 17 20.44 -16.48 17.50
C ALA A 17 19.07 -16.56 16.80
N LEU A 18 18.55 -17.76 16.57
CA LEU A 18 17.23 -17.97 15.96
C LEU A 18 16.10 -17.50 16.89
N VAL A 19 16.20 -17.75 18.19
CA VAL A 19 15.22 -17.25 19.18
C VAL A 19 15.23 -15.72 19.22
N ALA A 20 16.40 -15.09 19.16
CA ALA A 20 16.51 -13.63 19.12
C ALA A 20 15.86 -13.03 17.86
N LEU A 21 16.10 -13.62 16.68
CA LEU A 21 15.47 -13.21 15.43
C LEU A 21 13.96 -13.39 15.44
N ALA A 22 13.47 -14.50 16.03
CA ALA A 22 12.04 -14.76 16.16
C ALA A 22 11.34 -13.81 17.15
N ALA A 23 12.05 -13.34 18.18
CA ALA A 23 11.55 -12.36 19.15
C ALA A 23 11.62 -10.90 18.64
N GLN A 24 12.39 -10.64 17.57
CA GLN A 24 12.59 -9.31 16.99
C GLN A 24 11.30 -8.53 16.65
N PRO A 25 10.19 -9.15 16.17
CA PRO A 25 8.93 -8.46 15.93
C PRO A 25 8.27 -7.91 17.20
N TRP A 26 8.53 -8.52 18.37
CA TRP A 26 8.00 -8.09 19.66
C TRP A 26 8.90 -7.04 20.35
N LEU A 27 10.17 -6.98 19.95
CA LEU A 27 11.14 -5.96 20.35
C LEU A 27 11.08 -4.69 19.51
N SER A 28 10.18 -4.64 18.51
CA SER A 28 9.97 -3.53 17.57
C SER A 28 9.54 -2.20 18.21
N GLY A 29 9.22 -2.19 19.51
CA GLY A 29 8.97 -0.99 20.32
C GLY A 29 10.20 -0.44 21.07
N TRP A 30 11.38 -1.06 20.96
CA TRP A 30 12.60 -0.57 21.61
C TRP A 30 13.28 0.50 20.74
N PRO A 31 13.63 1.69 21.28
CA PRO A 31 14.17 2.85 20.54
C PRO A 31 15.62 2.68 20.04
N GLY A 32 15.96 1.52 19.49
CA GLY A 32 17.26 1.20 18.91
C GLY A 32 17.29 -0.06 18.03
N ALA A 33 16.15 -0.76 17.90
CA ALA A 33 16.03 -1.80 16.89
C ALA A 33 15.99 -1.14 15.51
N LEU A 34 16.89 -1.55 14.62
CA LEU A 34 16.94 -1.15 13.21
C LEU A 34 15.61 -1.54 12.54
N HIS A 35 14.60 -0.69 12.70
CA HIS A 35 13.40 -0.74 11.90
C HIS A 35 13.84 -0.38 10.49
N PRO A 36 13.60 -1.22 9.47
CA PRO A 36 13.61 -0.71 8.12
C PRO A 36 12.59 0.44 8.11
N GLU A 37 13.07 1.66 7.80
CA GLU A 37 12.22 2.82 7.54
C GLU A 37 11.03 2.34 6.73
N THR A 38 9.82 2.57 7.24
CA THR A 38 8.62 2.24 6.48
C THR A 38 8.77 2.96 5.15
N ALA A 39 8.95 2.20 4.06
CA ALA A 39 9.06 2.75 2.72
C ALA A 39 7.67 3.29 2.33
N GLN A 40 7.33 4.45 2.88
CA GLN A 40 6.10 5.14 2.56
C GLN A 40 6.25 5.61 1.13
N ALA A 41 5.35 5.17 0.24
CA ALA A 41 5.26 5.68 -1.13
C ALA A 41 4.65 7.11 -1.16
N GLN A 42 4.95 7.92 -0.14
CA GLN A 42 4.49 9.29 0.00
C GLN A 42 5.57 10.20 -0.58
N THR A 43 5.28 10.82 -1.72
CA THR A 43 6.11 11.88 -2.28
C THR A 43 5.58 13.24 -1.82
N SER A 44 6.43 14.28 -1.79
CA SER A 44 6.04 15.64 -1.40
C SER A 44 4.92 16.22 -2.27
N SER A 45 4.81 15.76 -3.51
CA SER A 45 3.69 16.03 -4.40
C SER A 45 3.32 14.79 -5.20
N ALA A 46 2.02 14.59 -5.42
CA ALA A 46 1.54 13.58 -6.35
C ALA A 46 1.80 14.05 -7.79
N LYS A 47 2.19 13.13 -8.69
CA LYS A 47 2.30 13.43 -10.12
C LYS A 47 0.96 13.91 -10.70
N TYR A 48 -0.14 13.37 -10.19
CA TYR A 48 -1.49 13.74 -10.53
C TYR A 48 -2.30 13.89 -9.25
N GLU A 49 -2.84 15.08 -9.03
CA GLU A 49 -3.79 15.36 -7.96
C GLU A 49 -5.15 15.61 -8.59
N VAL A 50 -6.16 14.87 -8.13
CA VAL A 50 -7.52 14.99 -8.64
C VAL A 50 -8.45 15.27 -7.49
N SER A 51 -9.07 16.45 -7.52
CA SER A 51 -10.19 16.77 -6.63
C SER A 51 -11.44 16.06 -7.14
N VAL A 52 -11.91 15.06 -6.39
CA VAL A 52 -13.14 14.32 -6.71
C VAL A 52 -14.29 14.88 -5.85
N PRO A 53 -15.26 15.62 -6.44
CA PRO A 53 -16.41 16.11 -5.71
C PRO A 53 -17.25 14.97 -5.14
N LYS A 54 -17.73 15.11 -3.89
CA LYS A 54 -18.60 14.12 -3.23
C LYS A 54 -19.84 13.77 -4.05
N GLY A 55 -20.36 14.72 -4.84
CA GLY A 55 -21.54 14.52 -5.69
C GLY A 55 -21.32 13.61 -6.90
N TRP A 56 -20.08 13.26 -7.24
CA TRP A 56 -19.82 12.35 -8.35
C TRP A 56 -20.10 10.89 -8.01
N GLY A 57 -20.16 10.55 -6.72
CA GLY A 57 -20.42 9.20 -6.22
C GLY A 57 -19.24 8.61 -5.46
N LYS A 58 -19.31 7.30 -5.23
CA LYS A 58 -18.31 6.51 -4.52
C LYS A 58 -17.15 6.17 -5.45
N PHE A 59 -15.91 6.35 -4.98
CA PHE A 59 -14.73 5.87 -5.69
C PHE A 59 -14.65 4.34 -5.63
N VAL A 60 -14.47 3.71 -6.80
CA VAL A 60 -14.37 2.25 -6.92
C VAL A 60 -12.94 1.85 -7.30
N ALA A 61 -12.38 2.47 -8.34
CA ALA A 61 -11.05 2.12 -8.84
C ALA A 61 -10.41 3.25 -9.65
N TYR A 62 -9.09 3.18 -9.81
CA TYR A 62 -8.31 4.01 -10.74
C TYR A 62 -7.57 3.10 -11.73
N SER A 63 -7.71 3.36 -13.03
CA SER A 63 -7.02 2.59 -14.07
C SER A 63 -6.91 3.40 -15.36
N ASN A 64 -5.77 3.28 -16.06
CA ASN A 64 -5.50 3.97 -17.32
C ASN A 64 -5.83 5.47 -17.27
N ASN A 65 -5.46 6.13 -16.18
CA ASN A 65 -5.72 7.55 -15.91
C ASN A 65 -7.21 7.93 -15.87
N ASN A 66 -8.09 6.97 -15.58
CA ASN A 66 -9.50 7.21 -15.34
C ASN A 66 -9.92 6.79 -13.94
N LEU A 67 -10.90 7.50 -13.41
CA LEU A 67 -11.63 7.11 -12.20
C LEU A 67 -12.86 6.29 -12.57
N LEU A 68 -13.04 5.15 -11.92
CA LEU A 68 -14.31 4.45 -11.88
C LEU A 68 -15.08 4.88 -10.65
N LEU A 69 -16.26 5.44 -10.88
CA LEU A 69 -17.14 5.97 -9.84
C LEU A 69 -18.51 5.28 -9.92
N GLU A 70 -19.09 5.00 -8.76
CA GLU A 70 -20.45 4.51 -8.62
C GLU A 70 -21.34 5.65 -8.11
N ALA A 71 -22.29 6.08 -8.93
CA ALA A 71 -23.22 7.14 -8.58
C ALA A 71 -24.33 6.62 -7.65
N PRO A 72 -25.02 7.51 -6.89
CA PRO A 72 -26.09 7.10 -5.97
C PRO A 72 -27.27 6.40 -6.64
N ASP A 73 -27.43 6.57 -7.95
CA ASP A 73 -28.45 5.91 -8.78
C ASP A 73 -28.04 4.47 -9.20
N GLY A 74 -26.91 3.96 -8.71
CA GLY A 74 -26.36 2.65 -9.06
C GLY A 74 -25.67 2.60 -10.43
N THR A 75 -25.58 3.72 -11.15
CA THR A 75 -24.85 3.78 -12.42
C THR A 75 -23.36 3.89 -12.21
N TRP A 76 -22.57 3.31 -13.10
CA TRP A 76 -21.12 3.42 -13.05
C TRP A 76 -20.63 4.40 -14.10
N ARG A 77 -19.63 5.21 -13.73
CA ARG A 77 -19.08 6.28 -14.57
C ARG A 77 -17.56 6.15 -14.62
N ILE A 78 -17.02 6.04 -15.83
CA ILE A 78 -15.58 6.15 -16.06
C ILE A 78 -15.31 7.62 -16.39
N VAL A 79 -14.58 8.31 -15.52
CA VAL A 79 -14.24 9.73 -15.64
C VAL A 79 -12.78 9.86 -16.02
N ASP A 80 -12.52 10.52 -17.15
CA ASP A 80 -11.18 10.97 -17.50
C ASP A 80 -10.83 12.22 -16.72
N VAL A 81 -9.68 12.16 -16.07
CA VAL A 81 -9.12 13.23 -15.24
C VAL A 81 -7.82 13.77 -15.84
N GLU A 82 -7.32 13.13 -16.89
CA GLU A 82 -6.12 13.54 -17.60
C GLU A 82 -6.50 14.48 -18.74
N GLY A 83 -6.34 15.78 -18.50
CA GLY A 83 -6.53 16.77 -19.54
C GLY A 83 -6.42 18.20 -19.04
N LYS A 84 -6.70 19.14 -19.92
CA LYS A 84 -6.66 20.57 -19.61
C LYS A 84 -8.07 21.08 -19.31
N MET A 85 -8.17 21.98 -18.34
CA MET A 85 -9.39 22.77 -18.16
C MET A 85 -9.70 23.57 -19.44
N PRO A 86 -10.98 23.82 -19.75
CA PRO A 86 -12.17 23.49 -18.97
C PRO A 86 -12.83 22.15 -19.34
N GLU A 87 -12.31 21.43 -20.34
CA GLU A 87 -12.95 20.23 -20.87
C GLU A 87 -12.93 19.06 -19.89
N TYR A 88 -11.89 18.99 -19.07
CA TYR A 88 -11.70 17.94 -18.07
C TYR A 88 -11.98 18.49 -16.68
N PRO A 89 -12.48 17.65 -15.76
CA PRO A 89 -12.73 16.20 -15.87
C PRO A 89 -14.02 15.84 -16.65
N LYS A 90 -14.02 14.72 -17.39
CA LYS A 90 -15.09 14.35 -18.35
C LYS A 90 -15.52 12.89 -18.22
N VAL A 91 -16.82 12.62 -18.29
CA VAL A 91 -17.33 11.24 -18.33
C VAL A 91 -17.02 10.62 -19.70
N LYS A 92 -16.20 9.56 -19.72
CA LYS A 92 -15.93 8.75 -20.91
C LYS A 92 -17.00 7.70 -21.15
N VAL A 93 -17.44 7.03 -20.09
CA VAL A 93 -18.41 5.92 -20.18
C VAL A 93 -19.42 6.02 -19.05
N LEU A 94 -20.71 5.86 -19.38
CA LEU A 94 -21.80 5.65 -18.44
C LEU A 94 -22.32 4.23 -18.61
N ILE A 95 -22.28 3.45 -17.54
CA ILE A 95 -22.72 2.05 -17.50
C ILE A 95 -24.00 1.98 -16.67
N ARG A 96 -25.01 1.32 -17.24
CA ARG A 96 -26.29 1.02 -16.60
C ARG A 96 -26.53 -0.48 -16.70
N TRP A 97 -26.93 -1.10 -15.61
CA TRP A 97 -27.32 -2.51 -15.60
C TRP A 97 -28.75 -2.63 -16.12
N GLN A 98 -29.01 -3.61 -16.99
CA GLN A 98 -30.33 -3.95 -17.51
C GLN A 98 -30.88 -5.18 -16.82
#